data_AF-A0A968A686-F1
#
_entry.id   AF-A0A968A686-F1
#
_cell.length_a   1.000
_cell.length_b   1.000
_cell.length_c   1.000
_cell.angle_alpha   90.00
_cell.angle_beta   90.00
_cell.angle_gamma   90.00
#
_symmetry.space_group_name_H-M   'P 1'
#
loop_
_entity.id
_entity.type
_entity.pdbx_description
1 polymer ?
#
loop_
_entity_poly.entity_id
_entity_poly.type
_entity_poly.pdbx_seq_one_letter_code
_entity_poly.pdbx_strand_id
1 'polypeptide(L)'
;DALHRILDSQHLTAKLDEDNPVLDPVDMSAWETSSAIIPSDIRRRLTGRYGSKAFELIEKSPGEELEFVAETRTLWAELRWSIQHEYVVHLDDLMLRRTRLGLIIKDGGKDVLEPILNIFMQERGWDKNRCKEEKERYIAIWNDHYSIPPTDQIPDYELQLNRIIRRKQRQKIRAKRKSRQR
;
A
#
# COMPACT_ATOMS: atom_id res chain seq x y z
N ASP A 1 17.88 -17.42 31.62
CA ASP A 1 17.80 -16.79 32.96
C ASP A 1 18.23 -15.30 33.01
N ALA A 2 18.04 -14.56 31.92
CA ALA A 2 18.17 -13.09 31.87
C ALA A 2 16.86 -12.44 31.36
N LEU A 3 16.15 -13.12 30.45
CA LEU A 3 14.82 -12.75 29.97
C LEU A 3 13.76 -12.69 31.08
N HIS A 4 13.76 -13.64 32.02
CA HIS A 4 12.79 -13.62 33.12
C HIS A 4 12.97 -12.42 34.06
N ARG A 5 14.22 -11.97 34.31
CA ARG A 5 14.48 -10.79 35.16
C ARG A 5 14.02 -9.47 34.54
N ILE A 6 13.99 -9.38 33.21
CA ILE A 6 13.51 -8.19 32.50
C ILE A 6 11.98 -8.10 32.56
N LEU A 7 11.28 -9.23 32.49
CA LEU A 7 9.82 -9.27 32.58
C LEU A 7 9.30 -8.92 33.99
N ASP A 8 9.99 -9.38 35.04
CA ASP A 8 9.62 -9.08 36.44
C ASP A 8 9.91 -7.63 36.84
N SER A 9 10.96 -7.01 36.30
CA SER A 9 11.36 -5.63 36.67
C SER A 9 10.51 -4.53 36.02
N GLN A 10 9.74 -4.84 34.97
CA GLN A 10 8.91 -3.86 34.27
C GLN A 10 7.40 -4.01 34.49
N HIS A 11 6.94 -4.94 35.35
CA HIS A 11 5.51 -5.26 35.45
C HIS A 11 4.85 -5.53 34.07
N LEU A 12 5.61 -6.06 33.10
CA LEU A 12 5.11 -6.33 31.74
C LEU A 12 4.36 -7.68 31.64
N THR A 13 3.98 -8.26 32.77
CA THR A 13 3.15 -9.47 32.85
C THR A 13 1.66 -9.10 32.98
N ALA A 14 1.19 -8.12 32.21
CA ALA A 14 -0.25 -7.94 32.05
C ALA A 14 -0.76 -9.22 31.36
N LYS A 15 -1.52 -10.03 32.10
CA LYS A 15 -2.25 -11.17 31.53
C LYS A 15 -3.07 -10.62 30.37
N LEU A 16 -2.92 -11.20 29.18
CA LEU A 16 -3.78 -10.86 28.06
C LEU A 16 -5.21 -11.21 28.48
N ASP A 17 -6.09 -10.21 28.43
CA ASP A 17 -7.50 -10.40 28.67
C ASP A 17 -8.06 -11.20 27.48
N GLU A 18 -8.30 -12.50 27.69
CA GLU A 18 -8.79 -13.41 26.64
C GLU A 18 -10.22 -13.02 26.19
N ASP A 19 -10.95 -12.26 27.00
CA ASP A 19 -12.30 -11.77 26.70
C ASP A 19 -12.29 -10.38 26.06
N ASN A 20 -11.13 -9.73 25.93
CA ASN A 20 -11.00 -8.47 25.22
C ASN A 20 -10.70 -8.73 23.72
N PRO A 21 -11.67 -8.55 22.81
CA PRO A 21 -11.47 -8.85 21.40
C PRO A 21 -10.35 -7.97 20.83
N VAL A 22 -9.41 -8.59 20.11
CA VAL A 22 -8.28 -7.90 19.46
C VAL A 22 -8.76 -6.91 18.38
N LEU A 23 -9.94 -7.16 17.80
CA LEU A 23 -10.56 -6.30 16.80
C LEU A 23 -11.88 -5.74 17.33
N ASP A 24 -12.11 -4.46 17.03
CA ASP A 24 -13.41 -3.85 17.28
C ASP A 24 -14.51 -4.59 16.48
N PRO A 25 -15.68 -4.83 17.08
CA PRO A 25 -16.80 -5.43 16.37
C PRO A 25 -17.23 -4.53 15.22
N VAL A 26 -17.53 -5.13 14.07
CA VAL A 26 -18.05 -4.40 12.91
C VAL A 26 -19.54 -4.64 12.77
N ASP A 27 -20.32 -3.57 12.89
CA ASP A 27 -21.74 -3.59 12.57
C ASP A 27 -21.95 -3.44 11.06
N MET A 28 -22.27 -4.55 10.40
CA MET A 28 -22.56 -4.55 8.97
C MET A 28 -23.92 -3.93 8.64
N SER A 29 -24.85 -3.83 9.60
CA SER A 29 -26.16 -3.22 9.39
C SER A 29 -26.07 -1.70 9.26
N ALA A 30 -25.01 -1.07 9.78
CA ALA A 30 -24.76 0.36 9.61
C ALA A 30 -24.80 0.77 8.13
N TRP A 31 -24.29 -0.08 7.22
CA TRP A 31 -24.31 0.16 5.79
C TRP A 31 -25.71 0.25 5.15
N GLU A 32 -26.75 -0.20 5.83
CA GLU A 32 -28.14 -0.07 5.40
C GLU A 32 -28.67 1.35 5.61
N THR A 33 -28.05 2.09 6.52
CA THR A 33 -28.38 3.50 6.83
C THR A 33 -27.54 4.52 6.06
N SER A 34 -26.60 4.04 5.22
CA SER A 34 -25.71 4.88 4.42
C SER A 34 -26.49 5.82 3.51
N SER A 35 -26.17 7.12 3.55
CA SER A 35 -26.78 8.12 2.67
C SER A 35 -26.30 7.95 1.21
N ALA A 36 -25.09 7.41 1.02
CA ALA A 36 -24.52 7.13 -0.29
C ALA A 36 -24.81 5.69 -0.75
N ILE A 37 -25.10 5.52 -2.03
CA ILE A 37 -25.26 4.19 -2.65
C ILE A 37 -23.86 3.61 -2.92
N ILE A 38 -23.34 2.82 -1.97
CA ILE A 38 -22.04 2.16 -2.11
C ILE A 38 -22.23 0.69 -2.54
N PRO A 39 -21.64 0.26 -3.68
CA PRO A 39 -21.60 -1.14 -4.10
C PRO A 39 -21.13 -2.10 -3.00
N SER A 40 -21.73 -3.29 -2.92
CA SER A 40 -21.48 -4.25 -1.84
C SER A 40 -20.04 -4.77 -1.78
N ASP A 41 -19.34 -4.83 -2.90
CA ASP A 41 -17.93 -5.18 -2.99
C ASP A 41 -17.03 -4.09 -2.41
N ILE A 42 -17.35 -2.81 -2.66
CA ILE A 42 -16.66 -1.67 -2.04
C ILE A 42 -16.89 -1.66 -0.54
N ARG A 43 -18.15 -1.81 -0.08
CA ARG A 43 -18.48 -1.92 1.36
C ARG A 43 -17.66 -3.01 2.05
N ARG A 44 -17.64 -4.22 1.47
CA ARG A 44 -16.86 -5.35 2.01
C ARG A 44 -15.36 -5.05 2.04
N ARG A 45 -14.81 -4.42 0.99
CA ARG A 45 -13.39 -4.04 0.93
C ARG A 45 -13.04 -3.02 2.01
N LEU A 46 -13.85 -1.98 2.15
CA LEU A 46 -13.65 -0.92 3.14
C LEU A 46 -13.78 -1.46 4.55
N THR A 47 -14.81 -2.27 4.85
CA THR A 47 -14.94 -2.97 6.13
C THR A 47 -13.71 -3.83 6.43
N GLY A 48 -13.27 -4.63 5.46
CA GLY A 48 -12.08 -5.49 5.65
C GLY A 48 -10.79 -4.71 5.89
N ARG A 49 -10.75 -3.43 5.52
CA ARG A 49 -9.56 -2.58 5.63
C ARG A 49 -9.58 -1.66 6.84
N TYR A 50 -10.70 -0.96 7.08
CA TYR A 50 -10.84 0.04 8.14
C TYR A 50 -11.66 -0.46 9.33
N GLY A 51 -12.19 -1.68 9.27
CA GLY A 51 -12.99 -2.27 10.33
C GLY A 51 -14.24 -1.45 10.63
N SER A 52 -14.50 -1.21 11.92
CA SER A 52 -15.63 -0.43 12.43
C SER A 52 -15.67 1.01 11.90
N LYS A 53 -14.52 1.55 11.47
CA LYS A 53 -14.39 2.93 10.96
C LYS A 53 -14.79 3.08 9.50
N ALA A 54 -15.02 1.98 8.78
CA ALA A 54 -15.31 2.01 7.34
C ALA A 54 -16.61 2.78 7.01
N PHE A 55 -17.63 2.65 7.85
CA PHE A 55 -18.89 3.35 7.67
C PHE A 55 -18.74 4.86 7.93
N GLU A 56 -18.09 5.22 9.05
CA GLU A 56 -17.80 6.62 9.40
C GLU A 56 -16.99 7.33 8.30
N LEU A 57 -15.99 6.64 7.74
CA LEU A 57 -15.18 7.14 6.63
C LEU A 57 -16.08 7.59 5.46
N ILE A 58 -17.05 6.77 5.07
CA ILE A 58 -17.93 7.06 3.94
C ILE A 58 -18.93 8.17 4.29
N GLU A 59 -19.58 8.10 5.44
CA GLU A 59 -20.59 9.09 5.83
C GLU A 59 -20.00 10.50 5.99
N LYS A 60 -18.74 10.61 6.40
CA LYS A 60 -18.04 11.91 6.52
C LYS A 60 -17.41 12.40 5.23
N SER A 61 -17.44 11.60 4.17
CA SER A 61 -16.80 11.95 2.90
C SER A 61 -17.77 12.68 1.97
N PRO A 62 -17.33 13.76 1.30
CA PRO A 62 -18.08 14.37 0.22
C PRO A 62 -18.38 13.36 -0.90
N GLY A 63 -19.48 13.56 -1.62
CA GLY A 63 -19.92 12.63 -2.67
C GLY A 63 -18.90 12.47 -3.79
N GLU A 64 -18.23 13.55 -4.17
CA GLU A 64 -17.13 13.57 -5.14
C GLU A 64 -15.91 12.76 -4.69
N GLU A 65 -15.73 12.56 -3.39
CA GLU A 65 -14.63 11.75 -2.86
C GLU A 65 -14.93 10.25 -2.85
N LEU A 66 -16.15 9.87 -3.20
CA LEU A 66 -16.56 8.48 -3.39
C LEU A 66 -16.21 7.95 -4.80
N GLU A 67 -15.51 8.75 -5.61
CA GLU A 67 -14.92 8.31 -6.87
C GLU A 67 -13.55 7.65 -6.67
N PHE A 68 -13.17 6.78 -7.61
CA PHE A 68 -11.86 6.15 -7.60
C PHE A 68 -10.75 7.11 -8.05
N VAL A 69 -9.59 6.98 -7.43
CA VAL A 69 -8.37 7.66 -7.86
C VAL A 69 -7.85 6.97 -9.11
N ALA A 70 -7.92 7.65 -10.26
CA ALA A 70 -7.51 7.12 -11.56
C ALA A 70 -8.16 5.75 -11.85
N GLU A 71 -7.43 4.80 -12.44
CA GLU A 71 -7.92 3.44 -12.73
C GLU A 71 -7.81 2.47 -11.55
N THR A 72 -7.59 2.98 -10.32
CA THR A 72 -7.42 2.15 -9.13
C THR A 72 -8.76 1.78 -8.48
N ARG A 73 -8.70 1.00 -7.39
CA ARG A 73 -9.86 0.75 -6.52
C ARG A 73 -9.82 1.53 -5.22
N THR A 74 -8.95 2.52 -5.12
CA THR A 74 -8.84 3.39 -3.95
C THR A 74 -9.71 4.62 -4.15
N LEU A 75 -10.57 4.93 -3.19
CA LEU A 75 -11.41 6.12 -3.22
C LEU A 75 -10.64 7.36 -2.75
N TRP A 76 -11.00 8.54 -3.24
CA TRP A 76 -10.48 9.80 -2.72
C TRP A 76 -10.76 9.96 -1.21
N ALA A 77 -11.91 9.48 -0.75
CA ALA A 77 -12.31 9.41 0.65
C ALA A 77 -11.27 8.68 1.52
N GLU A 78 -10.67 7.60 1.00
CA GLU A 78 -9.63 6.86 1.70
C GLU A 78 -8.35 7.69 1.89
N LEU A 79 -8.04 8.60 0.96
CA LEU A 79 -6.87 9.46 1.06
C LEU A 79 -7.06 10.51 2.13
N ARG A 80 -8.20 11.22 2.13
CA ARG A 80 -8.54 12.19 3.18
C ARG A 80 -8.56 11.53 4.55
N TRP A 81 -9.20 10.37 4.65
CA TRP A 81 -9.22 9.58 5.88
C TRP A 81 -7.82 9.24 6.38
N SER A 82 -6.95 8.75 5.48
CA SER A 82 -5.56 8.42 5.83
C SER A 82 -4.79 9.64 6.33
N ILE A 83 -4.99 10.81 5.71
CA ILE A 83 -4.34 12.07 6.11
C ILE A 83 -4.74 12.48 7.52
N GLN A 84 -6.04 12.36 7.85
CA GLN A 84 -6.58 12.73 9.16
C GLN A 84 -6.24 11.73 10.27
N HIS A 85 -6.37 10.43 10.00
CA HIS A 85 -6.46 9.41 11.04
C HIS A 85 -5.28 8.41 11.08
N GLU A 86 -4.42 8.37 10.07
CA GLU A 86 -3.38 7.32 9.95
C GLU A 86 -1.94 7.85 10.06
N TYR A 87 -1.76 8.99 10.74
CA TYR A 87 -0.46 9.62 11.01
C TYR A 87 0.36 9.88 9.74
N VAL A 88 -0.28 10.33 8.66
CA VAL A 88 0.40 10.77 7.45
C VAL A 88 1.02 12.15 7.69
N VAL A 89 2.34 12.22 7.80
CA VAL A 89 3.08 13.47 8.03
C VAL A 89 3.67 14.00 6.73
N HIS A 90 3.96 13.10 5.80
CA HIS A 90 4.62 13.36 4.53
C HIS A 90 3.82 12.81 3.35
N LEU A 91 4.07 13.33 2.15
CA LEU A 91 3.38 12.87 0.93
C LEU A 91 3.68 11.38 0.64
N ASP A 92 4.91 10.92 0.90
CA ASP A 92 5.29 9.52 0.69
C ASP A 92 4.68 8.55 1.72
N ASP A 93 4.31 9.01 2.92
CA ASP A 93 3.56 8.19 3.88
C ASP A 93 2.22 7.77 3.28
N LEU A 94 1.54 8.71 2.63
CA LEU A 94 0.29 8.45 1.92
C LEU A 94 0.56 7.57 0.71
N MET A 95 1.41 8.05 -0.21
CA MET A 95 1.57 7.47 -1.54
C MET A 95 2.23 6.09 -1.55
N LEU A 96 3.16 5.81 -0.64
CA LEU A 96 3.96 4.58 -0.66
C LEU A 96 3.57 3.59 0.43
N ARG A 97 2.96 4.04 1.54
CA ARG A 97 2.68 3.17 2.70
C ARG A 97 1.19 2.97 2.95
N ARG A 98 0.41 4.04 3.10
CA ARG A 98 -1.03 3.94 3.41
C ARG A 98 -1.83 3.46 2.21
N THR A 99 -1.74 4.14 1.08
CA THR A 99 -2.56 3.81 -0.10
C THR A 99 -1.81 2.99 -1.14
N ARG A 100 -0.46 3.10 -1.16
CA ARG A 100 0.42 2.48 -2.16
C ARG A 100 0.14 2.93 -3.60
N LEU A 101 -0.53 4.06 -3.79
CA LEU A 101 -0.82 4.62 -5.11
C LEU A 101 0.45 4.85 -5.94
N GLY A 102 1.54 5.26 -5.30
CA GLY A 102 2.83 5.45 -5.96
C GLY A 102 3.44 4.17 -6.52
N LEU A 103 2.97 2.98 -6.12
CA LEU A 103 3.44 1.70 -6.64
C LEU A 103 2.60 1.16 -7.80
N ILE A 104 1.32 1.56 -7.87
CA ILE A 104 0.34 0.95 -8.78
C ILE A 104 -0.08 1.89 -9.91
N ILE A 105 -0.01 3.21 -9.69
CA ILE A 105 -0.26 4.19 -10.75
C ILE A 105 1.04 4.44 -11.52
N LYS A 106 0.93 4.54 -12.84
CA LYS A 106 2.05 4.90 -13.73
C LYS A 106 2.83 6.11 -13.20
N ASP A 107 4.14 6.10 -13.44
CA ASP A 107 5.05 7.19 -13.10
C ASP A 107 4.96 7.69 -11.64
N GLY A 108 4.59 6.81 -10.71
CA GLY A 108 4.44 7.15 -9.29
C GLY A 108 3.21 8.01 -9.01
N GLY A 109 2.20 7.99 -9.87
CA GLY A 109 0.99 8.79 -9.68
C GLY A 109 1.22 10.29 -9.82
N LYS A 110 2.24 10.73 -10.59
CA LYS A 110 2.51 12.15 -10.86
C LYS A 110 1.27 12.93 -11.30
N ASP A 111 0.43 12.31 -12.11
CA ASP A 111 -0.80 12.90 -12.67
C ASP A 111 -1.86 13.20 -11.59
N VAL A 112 -1.81 12.53 -10.43
CA VAL A 112 -2.78 12.72 -9.33
C VAL A 112 -2.20 13.51 -8.16
N LEU A 113 -0.97 14.01 -8.22
CA LEU A 113 -0.34 14.68 -7.07
C LEU A 113 -0.98 16.03 -6.72
N GLU A 114 -1.36 16.84 -7.72
CA GLU A 114 -1.97 18.15 -7.47
C GLU A 114 -3.28 18.07 -6.66
N PRO A 115 -4.28 17.26 -7.04
CA PRO A 115 -5.48 17.10 -6.22
C PRO A 115 -5.18 16.53 -4.83
N ILE A 116 -4.20 15.62 -4.70
CA ILE A 116 -3.78 15.10 -3.38
C ILE A 116 -3.18 16.21 -2.50
N LEU A 117 -2.32 17.06 -3.07
CA LEU A 117 -1.72 18.19 -2.35
C LEU A 117 -2.80 19.17 -1.88
N ASN A 118 -3.86 19.39 -2.65
CA ASN A 118 -4.99 20.22 -2.21
C ASN A 118 -5.66 19.64 -0.95
N ILE A 119 -5.78 18.32 -0.84
CA ILE A 119 -6.30 17.67 0.38
C ILE A 119 -5.34 17.92 1.55
N PHE A 120 -4.02 17.82 1.35
CA PHE A 120 -3.04 18.19 2.39
C PHE A 120 -3.14 19.66 2.82
N MET A 121 -3.37 20.59 1.89
CA MET A 121 -3.59 21.99 2.23
C MET A 121 -4.83 22.17 3.11
N GLN A 122 -5.92 21.47 2.79
CA GLN A 122 -7.18 21.53 3.55
C GLN A 122 -7.07 20.88 4.93
N GLU A 123 -6.45 19.71 5.03
CA GLU A 123 -6.45 18.88 6.24
C GLU A 123 -5.28 19.16 7.19
N ARG A 124 -4.12 19.53 6.63
CA ARG A 124 -2.89 19.76 7.39
C ARG A 124 -2.43 21.21 7.36
N GLY A 125 -3.14 22.09 6.67
CA GLY A 125 -2.78 23.50 6.55
C GLY A 125 -1.44 23.73 5.87
N TRP A 126 -1.03 22.84 4.95
CA TRP A 126 0.20 23.04 4.20
C TRP A 126 0.08 24.29 3.33
N ASP A 127 1.15 25.09 3.29
CA ASP A 127 1.26 26.16 2.33
C ASP A 127 1.81 25.64 0.99
N LYS A 128 1.79 26.52 -0.02
CA LYS A 128 2.26 26.19 -1.38
C LYS A 128 3.75 25.83 -1.43
N ASN A 129 4.57 26.40 -0.54
CA ASN A 129 6.00 26.12 -0.50
C ASN A 129 6.24 24.71 0.01
N ARG A 130 5.60 24.34 1.12
CA ARG A 130 5.64 22.99 1.67
C ARG A 130 5.09 21.95 0.69
N CYS A 131 3.98 22.24 0.01
CA CYS A 131 3.46 21.36 -1.04
C CYS A 131 4.49 21.11 -2.15
N LYS A 132 5.18 22.16 -2.60
CA LYS A 132 6.24 22.03 -3.61
C LYS A 132 7.42 21.19 -3.10
N GLU A 133 7.92 21.47 -1.91
CA GLU A 133 9.03 20.73 -1.28
C GLU A 133 8.69 19.25 -1.12
N GLU A 134 7.50 18.94 -0.61
CA GLU A 134 7.04 17.57 -0.40
C GLU A 134 6.82 16.83 -1.73
N LYS A 135 6.31 17.51 -2.76
CA LYS A 135 6.18 16.96 -4.10
C LYS A 135 7.54 16.60 -4.69
N GLU A 136 8.51 17.51 -4.63
CA GLU A 136 9.87 17.29 -5.12
C GLU A 136 10.55 16.16 -4.36
N ARG A 137 10.45 16.15 -3.03
CA ARG A 137 10.99 15.09 -2.17
C ARG A 137 10.38 13.72 -2.48
N TYR A 138 9.06 13.65 -2.64
CA TYR A 138 8.37 12.41 -3.02
C TYR A 138 8.84 11.89 -4.38
N ILE A 139 8.90 12.75 -5.39
CA ILE A 139 9.33 12.36 -6.74
C ILE A 139 10.77 11.84 -6.73
N ALA A 140 11.67 12.46 -5.97
CA ALA A 140 13.04 11.99 -5.80
C ALA A 140 13.08 10.58 -5.16
N ILE A 141 12.38 10.38 -4.04
CA ILE A 141 12.29 9.07 -3.38
C ILE A 141 11.76 8.00 -4.34
N TRP A 142 10.70 8.32 -5.09
CA TRP A 142 10.11 7.38 -6.03
C TRP A 142 11.08 7.03 -7.15
N ASN A 143 11.71 8.03 -7.78
CA ASN A 143 12.69 7.80 -8.84
C ASN A 143 13.86 6.93 -8.35
N ASP A 144 14.39 7.20 -7.16
CA ASP A 144 15.59 6.53 -6.66
C ASP A 144 15.34 5.09 -6.18
N HIS A 145 14.14 4.78 -5.67
CA HIS A 145 13.89 3.52 -4.94
C HIS A 145 12.69 2.71 -5.42
N TYR A 146 11.74 3.31 -6.13
CA TYR A 146 10.46 2.68 -6.49
C TYR A 146 10.16 2.68 -7.99
N SER A 147 10.93 3.44 -8.76
CA SER A 147 10.82 3.44 -10.21
C SER A 147 11.44 2.20 -10.84
N ILE A 148 11.02 1.89 -12.06
CA ILE A 148 11.65 0.83 -12.84
C ILE A 148 13.01 1.38 -13.32
N PRO A 149 14.12 0.67 -13.10
CA PRO A 149 15.41 1.12 -13.59
C PRO A 149 15.38 1.28 -15.11
N PRO A 150 16.17 2.19 -15.67
CA PRO A 150 16.15 2.41 -17.11
C PRO A 150 16.59 1.14 -17.85
N THR A 151 16.03 0.92 -19.06
CA THR A 151 16.15 -0.35 -19.79
C THR A 151 17.59 -0.78 -20.06
N ASP A 152 18.52 0.16 -20.19
CA ASP A 152 19.94 -0.10 -20.38
C ASP A 152 20.62 -0.72 -19.14
N GLN A 153 20.05 -0.54 -17.95
CA GLN A 153 20.50 -1.15 -16.70
C GLN A 153 19.87 -2.52 -16.45
N ILE A 154 18.80 -2.86 -17.19
CA ILE A 154 18.12 -4.15 -17.07
C ILE A 154 18.86 -5.18 -17.94
N PRO A 155 19.45 -6.24 -17.36
CA PRO A 155 20.10 -7.28 -18.14
C PRO A 155 19.12 -7.93 -19.12
N ASP A 156 19.61 -8.31 -20.31
CA ASP A 156 18.82 -9.10 -21.26
C ASP A 156 18.57 -10.51 -20.71
N TYR A 157 17.50 -10.64 -19.92
CA TYR A 157 17.12 -11.88 -19.26
C TYR A 157 16.72 -12.95 -20.27
N GLU A 158 16.19 -12.59 -21.44
CA GLU A 158 15.86 -13.57 -22.48
C GLU A 158 17.12 -14.25 -23.02
N LEU A 159 18.17 -13.48 -23.33
CA LEU A 159 19.45 -14.02 -23.75
C LEU A 159 20.07 -14.90 -22.65
N GLN A 160 20.02 -14.46 -21.39
CA GLN A 160 20.53 -15.24 -20.27
C GLN A 160 19.77 -16.56 -20.09
N LEU A 161 18.44 -16.51 -20.12
CA LEU A 161 17.58 -17.69 -19.99
C LEU A 161 17.81 -18.68 -21.12
N ASN A 162 17.90 -18.19 -22.36
CA ASN A 162 18.19 -19.01 -23.54
C ASN A 162 19.56 -19.71 -23.43
N ARG A 163 20.58 -19.03 -22.92
CA ARG A 163 21.90 -19.64 -22.64
C ARG A 163 21.79 -20.77 -21.61
N ILE A 164 21.05 -20.56 -20.52
CA ILE A 164 20.84 -21.55 -19.45
C ILE A 164 20.09 -22.79 -20.00
N ILE A 165 19.00 -22.58 -20.75
CA ILE A 165 18.21 -23.65 -21.36
C ILE A 165 19.06 -24.50 -22.30
N ARG A 166 19.81 -23.87 -23.22
CA ARG A 166 20.71 -24.56 -24.15
C ARG A 166 21.78 -25.38 -23.42
N ARG A 167 22.36 -24.83 -22.34
CA ARG A 167 23.35 -25.54 -21.51
C ARG A 167 22.74 -26.79 -20.85
N LYS A 168 21.55 -26.67 -20.25
CA LYS A 168 20.83 -27.81 -19.64
C LYS A 168 20.48 -28.89 -20.67
N GLN A 169 20.03 -28.51 -21.86
CA GLN A 169 19.76 -29.46 -22.95
C GLN A 169 21.02 -30.22 -23.37
N ARG A 170 22.16 -29.52 -23.56
CA ARG A 170 23.44 -30.14 -23.90
C ARG A 170 23.92 -31.12 -22.82
N GLN A 171 23.76 -30.78 -21.55
CA GLN A 171 24.11 -31.67 -20.43
C GLN A 171 23.25 -32.93 -20.41
N LYS A 172 21.92 -32.81 -20.60
CA LYS A 172 21.02 -33.97 -20.71
C LYS A 172 21.43 -34.90 -21.86
N ILE A 173 21.74 -34.33 -23.03
CA ILE A 173 22.20 -35.11 -24.20
C ILE A 173 23.50 -35.85 -23.88
N ARG A 174 24.49 -35.18 -23.25
CA ARG A 174 25.76 -35.80 -22.85
C ARG A 174 25.59 -36.93 -21.83
N ALA A 175 24.73 -36.72 -20.81
CA ALA A 175 24.45 -37.75 -19.80
C ALA A 175 23.79 -39.00 -20.42
N LYS A 176 22.82 -38.81 -21.32
CA LYS A 176 22.15 -39.90 -22.06
C LYS A 176 23.12 -40.68 -22.96
N ARG A 177 24.12 -40.02 -23.53
CA ARG A 177 25.17 -40.69 -24.33
C ARG A 177 26.10 -41.54 -23.45
N LYS A 178 26.54 -41.01 -22.29
CA LYS A 178 27.39 -41.76 -21.34
C LYS A 178 26.69 -42.98 -20.74
N SER A 179 25.38 -42.93 -20.48
CA SER A 179 24.64 -44.09 -19.94
C SER A 179 24.39 -45.18 -20.97
N ARG A 180 24.54 -44.90 -22.26
CA ARG A 180 24.37 -45.88 -23.36
C ARG A 180 25.67 -46.57 -23.76
N GLN A 181 26.81 -46.07 -23.28
CA GLN A 181 28.15 -46.61 -23.54
C GLN A 181 28.69 -47.44 -22.35
N ARG A 182 27.90 -47.59 -21.28
CA ARG A 182 28.10 -48.52 -20.17
C ARG A 182 27.08 -49.62 -20.28
#